data_AF-A0A1F5Q259-F1
#
_entry.id   AF-A0A1F5Q259-F1
#
_cell.length_a   1.000
_cell.length_b   1.000
_cell.length_c   1.000
_cell.angle_alpha   90.00
_cell.angle_beta   90.00
_cell.angle_gamma   90.00
#
_symmetry.space_group_name_H-M   'P 1'
#
loop_
_entity.id
_entity.type
_entity.pdbx_description
1 polymer ?
#
loop_
_entity_poly.entity_id
_entity_poly.type
_entity_poly.pdbx_seq_one_letter_code
_entity_poly.pdbx_strand_id
1 'polypeptide(L)'
;MTSRFVLVVLTAIVMVTIFPQAASAHIKNKTPLVFEIKSIPTISELTGKAAVAKPYDPKTYQIPPKVTGDNRIYMHEPEIRAYICPKMGQNACNIFVAILKAENGTHECTRDNRGLNKNGSVDVGLAQINWNRNYNPPYSIEQLQDCQFNLDIAIKKYDARGFQPWYAYTKGAYKKFLN
;
A
#
# COMPACT_ATOMS: atom_id res chain seq x y z
N MET A 1 -59.92 5.57 31.91
CA MET A 1 -60.93 6.62 31.64
C MET A 1 -60.52 7.82 32.49
N THR A 2 -60.09 8.99 32.00
CA THR A 2 -60.33 9.71 30.75
C THR A 2 -59.14 10.63 30.46
N SER A 3 -58.81 10.69 29.17
CA SER A 3 -58.03 11.68 28.40
C SER A 3 -57.64 12.99 29.09
N ARG A 4 -56.36 13.39 28.94
CA ARG A 4 -55.96 14.72 28.43
C ARG A 4 -54.68 14.62 27.60
N PHE A 5 -54.86 14.61 26.28
CA PHE A 5 -53.83 14.94 25.30
C PHE A 5 -53.37 16.39 25.52
N VAL A 6 -52.08 16.60 25.72
CA VAL A 6 -51.46 17.93 25.66
C VAL A 6 -50.69 18.01 24.35
N LEU A 7 -51.33 18.64 23.36
CA LEU A 7 -50.75 19.01 22.08
C LEU A 7 -50.02 20.35 22.28
N VAL A 8 -48.70 20.32 22.47
CA VAL A 8 -47.88 21.54 22.41
C VAL A 8 -47.35 21.67 20.99
N VAL A 9 -48.10 22.40 20.17
CA VAL A 9 -47.58 23.05 18.96
C VAL A 9 -47.04 24.39 19.45
N LEU A 10 -45.76 24.69 19.26
CA LEU A 10 -45.34 26.03 18.83
C LEU A 10 -43.84 26.08 18.46
N THR A 11 -43.64 26.43 17.19
CA THR A 11 -42.62 27.34 16.62
C THR A 11 -41.17 26.90 16.48
N ALA A 12 -40.86 26.51 15.23
CA ALA A 12 -39.53 26.58 14.65
C ALA A 12 -39.05 28.05 14.60
N ILE A 13 -37.91 28.33 15.21
CA ILE A 13 -37.14 29.56 14.99
C ILE A 13 -36.03 29.19 14.00
N VAL A 14 -36.25 29.48 12.72
CA VAL A 14 -35.19 29.48 11.71
C VAL A 14 -34.43 30.79 11.87
N MET A 15 -33.29 30.75 12.54
CA MET A 15 -32.32 31.86 12.48
C MET A 15 -31.71 31.87 11.08
N VAL A 16 -32.14 32.83 10.26
CA VAL A 16 -31.44 33.22 9.03
C VAL A 16 -30.24 34.06 9.47
N THR A 17 -29.05 33.46 9.50
CA THR A 17 -27.81 34.22 9.63
C THR A 17 -27.47 34.84 8.28
N ILE A 18 -27.60 36.16 8.24
CA ILE A 18 -27.18 37.01 7.12
C ILE A 18 -25.65 36.94 7.05
N PHE A 19 -25.12 36.28 6.01
CA PHE A 19 -23.71 36.42 5.66
C PHE A 19 -23.51 37.74 4.90
N PRO A 20 -22.59 38.63 5.33
CA PRO A 20 -22.20 39.76 4.52
C PRO A 20 -21.34 39.28 3.35
N GLN A 21 -21.75 39.68 2.15
CA GLN A 21 -21.04 39.44 0.91
C GLN A 21 -20.02 40.57 0.64
N ALA A 22 -18.87 40.14 0.14
CA ALA A 22 -17.84 40.90 -0.58
C ALA A 22 -16.88 41.80 0.23
N ALA A 23 -15.68 41.25 0.46
CA ALA A 23 -14.45 41.99 0.24
C ALA A 23 -13.63 41.24 -0.84
N SER A 24 -13.69 41.76 -2.06
CA SER A 24 -12.85 41.33 -3.18
C SER A 24 -11.41 41.73 -2.88
N ALA A 25 -10.59 40.78 -2.45
CA ALA A 25 -9.16 40.99 -2.28
C ALA A 25 -8.46 40.85 -3.64
N HIS A 26 -7.98 42.00 -4.12
CA HIS A 26 -7.07 42.20 -5.25
C HIS A 26 -6.06 41.05 -5.40
N ILE A 27 -6.17 40.27 -6.47
CA ILE A 27 -5.14 39.31 -6.88
C ILE A 27 -3.95 40.14 -7.40
N LYS A 28 -2.93 40.30 -6.55
CA LYS A 28 -1.63 40.82 -6.95
C LYS A 28 -1.00 39.82 -7.94
N ASN A 29 -0.74 40.35 -9.12
CA ASN A 29 0.00 39.78 -10.25
C ASN A 29 1.15 38.86 -9.79
N LYS A 30 1.01 37.54 -10.02
CA LYS A 30 2.11 36.59 -9.92
C LYS A 30 2.53 36.22 -11.34
N THR A 31 3.73 36.67 -11.69
CA THR A 31 4.48 36.28 -12.89
C THR A 31 4.36 34.76 -13.11
N PRO A 32 3.96 34.28 -14.30
CA PRO A 32 4.03 32.87 -14.58
C PRO A 32 5.51 32.47 -14.61
N LEU A 33 5.92 31.59 -13.71
CA LEU A 33 7.16 30.84 -13.85
C LEU A 33 7.00 29.94 -15.07
N VAL A 34 7.39 30.45 -16.23
CA VAL A 34 7.60 29.66 -17.43
C VAL A 34 8.83 28.80 -17.15
N PHE A 35 8.60 27.57 -16.69
CA PHE A 35 9.63 26.55 -16.74
C PHE A 35 9.82 26.20 -18.21
N GLU A 36 10.89 26.73 -18.80
CA GLU A 36 11.41 26.30 -20.09
C GLU A 36 11.76 24.81 -19.98
N ILE A 37 10.87 23.96 -20.49
CA ILE A 37 11.13 22.52 -20.61
C ILE A 37 12.16 22.36 -21.72
N LYS A 38 13.44 22.54 -21.38
CA LYS A 38 14.53 22.11 -22.25
C LYS A 38 14.41 20.59 -22.41
N SER A 39 13.93 20.21 -23.60
CA SER A 39 14.02 18.88 -24.18
C SER A 39 13.69 17.74 -23.22
N ILE A 40 12.41 17.35 -23.16
CA ILE A 40 12.00 16.04 -22.66
C ILE A 40 12.70 15.00 -23.54
N PRO A 41 13.61 14.15 -23.02
CA PRO A 41 14.09 13.02 -23.79
C PRO A 41 12.90 12.14 -24.13
N THR A 42 12.75 11.84 -25.41
CA THR A 42 11.71 10.96 -25.95
C THR A 42 11.60 9.71 -25.08
N ILE A 43 10.38 9.30 -24.74
CA ILE A 43 10.04 8.15 -23.85
C ILE A 43 10.79 6.85 -24.22
N SER A 44 11.37 6.77 -25.43
CA SER A 44 12.24 5.70 -25.90
C SER A 44 13.58 5.53 -25.16
N GLU A 45 14.05 6.50 -24.36
CA GLU A 45 15.32 6.38 -23.60
C GLU A 45 15.15 5.94 -22.13
N LEU A 46 13.93 5.97 -21.58
CA LEU A 46 13.64 5.47 -20.22
C LEU A 46 13.25 4.00 -20.17
N THR A 47 13.11 3.34 -21.32
CA THR A 47 13.04 1.88 -21.39
C THR A 47 14.45 1.32 -21.37
N GLY A 48 15.10 1.39 -20.21
CA GLY A 48 16.05 0.35 -19.85
C GLY A 48 15.33 -0.97 -20.10
N LYS A 49 15.82 -1.74 -21.08
CA LYS A 49 15.26 -3.03 -21.51
C LYS A 49 14.66 -3.72 -20.30
N ALA A 50 13.33 -3.85 -20.25
CA ALA A 50 12.71 -4.87 -19.42
C ALA A 50 13.33 -6.17 -19.94
N ALA A 51 14.37 -6.64 -19.25
CA ALA A 51 14.98 -7.92 -19.55
C ALA A 51 13.80 -8.89 -19.49
N VAL A 52 13.46 -9.48 -20.64
CA VAL A 52 12.42 -10.50 -20.71
C VAL A 52 12.78 -11.50 -19.63
N ALA A 53 12.02 -11.49 -18.53
CA ALA A 53 12.31 -12.32 -17.39
C ALA A 53 12.29 -13.75 -17.92
N LYS A 54 13.42 -14.46 -17.77
CA LYS A 54 13.48 -15.87 -18.16
C LYS A 54 12.29 -16.59 -17.52
N PRO A 55 11.60 -17.50 -18.24
CA PRO A 55 10.51 -18.26 -17.65
C PRO A 55 10.99 -18.94 -16.38
N TYR A 56 10.30 -18.66 -15.28
CA TYR A 56 10.66 -19.15 -13.96
C TYR A 56 10.29 -20.64 -13.87
N ASP A 57 11.29 -21.50 -13.67
CA ASP A 57 11.13 -22.91 -13.32
C ASP A 57 11.58 -23.14 -11.87
N PRO A 58 10.66 -23.50 -10.95
CA PRO A 58 10.97 -23.80 -9.55
C PRO A 58 12.10 -24.81 -9.33
N LYS A 59 12.25 -25.79 -10.24
CA LYS A 59 13.21 -26.90 -10.07
C LYS A 59 14.64 -26.44 -10.30
N THR A 60 14.85 -25.55 -11.26
CA THR A 60 16.19 -25.06 -11.65
C THR A 60 16.51 -23.69 -11.10
N TYR A 61 15.57 -23.03 -10.40
CA TYR A 61 15.77 -21.70 -9.86
C TYR A 61 16.99 -21.64 -8.95
N GLN A 62 17.78 -20.58 -8.98
CA GLN A 62 18.83 -20.32 -7.99
C GLN A 62 18.43 -19.08 -7.22
N ILE A 63 18.61 -19.10 -5.89
CA ILE A 63 18.25 -17.93 -5.08
C ILE A 63 19.23 -16.80 -5.43
N PRO A 64 18.76 -15.65 -5.92
CA PRO A 64 19.62 -14.51 -6.23
C PRO A 64 20.33 -13.95 -4.99
N PRO A 65 21.46 -13.27 -5.16
CA PRO A 65 22.11 -12.53 -4.09
C PRO A 65 21.20 -11.42 -3.54
N LYS A 66 21.35 -11.13 -2.25
CA LYS A 66 20.56 -10.12 -1.54
C LYS A 66 20.83 -8.72 -2.10
N VAL A 67 19.77 -7.92 -2.24
CA VAL A 67 19.88 -6.51 -2.66
C VAL A 67 20.40 -5.65 -1.49
N THR A 68 21.41 -4.81 -1.73
CA THR A 68 22.05 -3.95 -0.72
C THR A 68 22.31 -2.55 -1.28
N GLY A 69 22.54 -1.58 -0.38
CA GLY A 69 22.91 -0.21 -0.73
C GLY A 69 21.82 0.54 -1.51
N ASP A 70 22.24 1.27 -2.53
CA ASP A 70 21.40 2.20 -3.31
C ASP A 70 20.35 1.50 -4.20
N ASN A 71 20.41 0.18 -4.31
CA ASN A 71 19.44 -0.61 -5.09
C ASN A 71 18.14 -0.91 -4.34
N ARG A 72 17.96 -0.38 -3.12
CA ARG A 72 16.75 -0.61 -2.32
C ARG A 72 15.59 0.23 -2.84
N ILE A 73 14.45 -0.42 -3.01
CA ILE A 73 13.21 0.20 -3.50
C ILE A 73 12.21 0.29 -2.34
N TYR A 74 11.48 1.39 -2.25
CA TYR A 74 10.49 1.65 -1.21
C TYR A 74 9.15 2.03 -1.83
N MET A 75 8.05 1.68 -1.14
CA MET A 75 6.72 2.17 -1.46
C MET A 75 6.14 2.84 -0.21
N HIS A 76 5.79 4.12 -0.31
CA HIS A 76 5.34 4.86 0.87
C HIS A 76 3.87 4.59 1.19
N GLU A 77 3.48 4.78 2.45
CA GLU A 77 2.13 4.43 2.92
C GLU A 77 0.98 5.06 2.12
N PRO A 78 1.04 6.34 1.66
CA PRO A 78 0.00 6.89 0.80
C PRO A 78 -0.19 6.10 -0.49
N GLU A 79 0.91 5.66 -1.11
CA GLU A 79 0.91 4.85 -2.32
C GLU A 79 0.39 3.43 -2.05
N ILE A 80 0.85 2.81 -0.96
CA ILE A 80 0.35 1.50 -0.51
C ILE A 80 -1.17 1.56 -0.34
N ARG A 81 -1.68 2.55 0.40
CA ARG A 81 -3.12 2.72 0.66
C ARG A 81 -3.89 2.95 -0.64
N ALA A 82 -3.39 3.80 -1.52
CA ALA A 82 -4.00 4.05 -2.83
C ALA A 82 -4.10 2.76 -3.67
N TYR A 83 -3.11 1.86 -3.55
CA TYR A 83 -3.09 0.59 -4.28
C TYR A 83 -4.02 -0.48 -3.69
N ILE A 84 -3.98 -0.70 -2.37
CA ILE A 84 -4.66 -1.85 -1.73
C ILE A 84 -6.08 -1.53 -1.25
N CYS A 85 -6.36 -0.28 -0.83
CA CYS A 85 -7.67 0.03 -0.26
C CYS A 85 -8.83 -0.18 -1.24
N PRO A 86 -8.72 0.17 -2.54
CA PRO A 86 -9.78 -0.11 -3.52
C PRO A 86 -10.05 -1.60 -3.73
N LYS A 87 -9.06 -2.46 -3.47
CA LYS A 87 -9.14 -3.91 -3.71
C LYS A 87 -9.71 -4.68 -2.51
N MET A 88 -9.45 -4.20 -1.30
CA MET A 88 -9.80 -4.91 -0.05
C MET A 88 -10.95 -4.26 0.73
N GLY A 89 -11.30 -3.02 0.41
CA GLY A 89 -12.20 -2.19 1.23
C GLY A 89 -11.47 -1.55 2.42
N GLN A 90 -12.05 -0.46 2.96
CA GLN A 90 -11.34 0.41 3.92
C GLN A 90 -10.95 -0.28 5.24
N ASN A 91 -11.85 -1.09 5.82
CA ASN A 91 -11.57 -1.75 7.09
C ASN A 91 -10.41 -2.76 6.97
N ALA A 92 -10.45 -3.62 5.95
CA ALA A 92 -9.38 -4.55 5.68
C ALA A 92 -8.08 -3.82 5.31
N CYS A 93 -8.17 -2.73 4.54
CA CYS A 93 -7.01 -1.90 4.20
C CYS A 93 -6.29 -1.37 5.44
N ASN A 94 -7.00 -0.78 6.40
CA ASN A 94 -6.39 -0.23 7.61
C ASN A 94 -5.67 -1.30 8.43
N ILE A 95 -6.30 -2.47 8.59
CA ILE A 95 -5.67 -3.63 9.24
C ILE A 95 -4.44 -4.07 8.46
N PHE A 96 -4.53 -4.14 7.13
CA PHE A 96 -3.43 -4.63 6.32
C PHE A 96 -2.23 -3.68 6.34
N VAL A 97 -2.44 -2.36 6.26
CA VAL A 97 -1.36 -1.36 6.44
C VAL A 97 -0.68 -1.52 7.79
N ALA A 98 -1.44 -1.74 8.87
CA ALA A 98 -0.87 -1.99 10.20
C ALA A 98 -0.04 -3.29 10.24
N ILE A 99 -0.47 -4.33 9.53
CA ILE A 99 0.31 -5.57 9.35
C ILE A 99 1.61 -5.28 8.58
N LEU A 100 1.56 -4.54 7.47
CA LEU A 100 2.75 -4.19 6.69
C LEU A 100 3.78 -3.42 7.53
N LYS A 101 3.33 -2.48 8.37
CA LYS A 101 4.21 -1.78 9.33
C LYS A 101 4.86 -2.72 10.34
N ALA A 102 4.15 -3.75 10.77
CA ALA A 102 4.66 -4.73 11.72
C ALA A 102 5.67 -5.70 11.10
N GLU A 103 5.42 -6.14 9.87
CA GLU A 103 6.29 -7.06 9.11
C GLU A 103 7.52 -6.33 8.55
N ASN A 104 7.32 -5.13 8.00
CA ASN A 104 8.33 -4.33 7.31
C ASN A 104 8.10 -2.84 7.58
N GLY A 105 8.51 -2.37 8.76
CA GLY A 105 8.31 -0.97 9.17
C GLY A 105 9.00 0.07 8.29
N THR A 106 9.92 -0.34 7.41
CA THR A 106 10.55 0.53 6.40
C THR A 106 9.76 0.63 5.09
N HIS A 107 8.81 -0.27 4.85
CA HIS A 107 8.14 -0.45 3.56
C HIS A 107 9.13 -0.58 2.38
N GLU A 108 10.21 -1.32 2.60
CA GLU A 108 11.19 -1.63 1.56
C GLU A 108 10.72 -2.84 0.72
N CYS A 109 10.54 -2.67 -0.57
CA CYS A 109 10.06 -3.70 -1.49
C CYS A 109 11.13 -4.75 -1.80
N THR A 110 12.40 -4.36 -1.80
CA THR A 110 13.52 -5.28 -2.05
C THR A 110 13.93 -6.10 -0.81
N ARG A 111 13.33 -5.80 0.34
CA ARG A 111 13.71 -6.41 1.62
C ARG A 111 13.46 -7.90 1.62
N ASP A 112 14.43 -8.66 2.08
CA ASP A 112 14.27 -10.09 2.32
C ASP A 112 15.10 -10.56 3.52
N ASN A 113 14.80 -11.77 3.98
CA ASN A 113 15.55 -12.49 5.01
C ASN A 113 16.41 -13.64 4.46
N ARG A 114 16.85 -13.56 3.20
CA ARG A 114 17.73 -14.60 2.62
C ARG A 114 18.96 -14.82 3.50
N GLY A 115 19.31 -16.09 3.67
CA GLY A 115 20.43 -16.51 4.52
C GLY A 115 20.12 -16.59 6.01
N LEU A 116 18.90 -16.24 6.46
CA LEU A 116 18.52 -16.34 7.88
C LEU A 116 17.80 -17.66 8.21
N ASN A 117 17.00 -18.20 7.28
CA ASN A 117 16.21 -19.40 7.53
C ASN A 117 16.94 -20.69 7.10
N LYS A 118 17.10 -21.64 8.03
CA LYS A 118 17.77 -22.94 7.79
C LYS A 118 17.01 -23.87 6.82
N ASN A 119 15.69 -23.69 6.70
CA ASN A 119 14.82 -24.51 5.86
C ASN A 119 14.74 -24.04 4.39
N GLY A 120 15.47 -22.97 4.03
CA GLY A 120 15.48 -22.41 2.69
C GLY A 120 14.28 -21.53 2.32
N SER A 121 13.37 -21.21 3.26
CA SER A 121 12.32 -20.23 3.00
C SER A 121 12.86 -18.80 3.06
N VAL A 122 12.24 -17.91 2.30
CA VAL A 122 12.60 -16.50 2.22
C VAL A 122 11.34 -15.67 2.31
N ASP A 123 11.25 -14.77 3.28
CA ASP A 123 10.21 -13.76 3.38
C ASP A 123 10.65 -12.52 2.59
N VAL A 124 9.81 -12.06 1.66
CA VAL A 124 10.20 -11.06 0.65
C VAL A 124 9.22 -9.90 0.60
N GLY A 125 9.76 -8.70 0.47
CA GLY A 125 9.11 -7.45 0.10
C GLY A 125 8.20 -6.84 1.17
N LEU A 126 7.28 -6.00 0.72
CA LEU A 126 6.40 -5.20 1.58
C LEU A 126 5.62 -6.06 2.57
N ALA A 127 4.99 -7.11 2.08
CA ALA A 127 4.13 -7.99 2.86
C ALA A 127 4.87 -9.21 3.46
N GLN A 128 6.22 -9.23 3.37
CA GLN A 128 7.06 -10.34 3.83
C GLN A 128 6.50 -11.70 3.39
N ILE A 129 6.25 -11.84 2.09
CA ILE A 129 5.66 -13.05 1.50
C ILE A 129 6.65 -14.20 1.64
N ASN A 130 6.25 -15.24 2.39
CA ASN A 130 7.02 -16.46 2.51
C ASN A 130 7.08 -17.19 1.15
N TRP A 131 8.28 -17.22 0.59
CA TRP A 131 8.66 -17.97 -0.60
C TRP A 131 9.44 -19.21 -0.16
N ASN A 132 9.06 -20.39 -0.65
CA ASN A 132 9.79 -21.62 -0.39
C ASN A 132 9.77 -22.49 -1.63
N ARG A 133 10.95 -22.83 -2.14
CA ARG A 133 11.12 -23.68 -3.32
C ARG A 133 10.36 -25.01 -3.22
N ASN A 134 10.31 -25.61 -2.03
CA ASN A 134 9.69 -26.91 -1.80
C ASN A 134 8.17 -26.90 -2.03
N TYR A 135 7.55 -25.71 -2.09
CA TYR A 135 6.12 -25.55 -2.37
C TYR A 135 5.82 -25.15 -3.81
N ASN A 136 6.81 -25.24 -4.71
CA ASN A 136 6.65 -24.97 -6.14
C ASN A 136 5.89 -23.64 -6.41
N PRO A 137 6.35 -22.51 -5.84
CA PRO A 137 5.64 -21.25 -5.94
C PRO A 137 5.56 -20.83 -7.41
N PRO A 138 4.50 -20.18 -7.90
CA PRO A 138 4.39 -19.79 -9.32
C PRO A 138 5.13 -18.49 -9.65
N TYR A 139 6.07 -18.07 -8.81
CA TYR A 139 6.79 -16.81 -8.90
C TYR A 139 8.18 -16.93 -8.29
N SER A 140 9.10 -16.10 -8.79
CA SER A 140 10.47 -15.95 -8.31
C SER A 140 10.57 -15.00 -7.12
N ILE A 141 11.75 -14.92 -6.50
CA ILE A 141 12.01 -13.94 -5.43
C ILE A 141 12.13 -12.53 -6.02
N GLU A 142 12.73 -12.37 -7.20
CA GLU A 142 12.88 -11.08 -7.86
C GLU A 142 11.51 -10.48 -8.20
N GLN A 143 10.56 -11.29 -8.65
CA GLN A 143 9.18 -10.83 -8.85
C GLN A 143 8.56 -10.34 -7.55
N LEU A 144 8.81 -11.00 -6.42
CA LEU A 144 8.33 -10.54 -5.11
C LEU A 144 9.02 -9.28 -4.59
N GLN A 145 10.13 -8.84 -5.21
CA GLN A 145 10.78 -7.57 -4.88
C GLN A 145 10.12 -6.37 -5.57
N ASP A 146 9.29 -6.60 -6.60
CA ASP A 146 8.40 -5.57 -7.13
C ASP A 146 7.28 -5.28 -6.12
N CYS A 147 7.11 -4.01 -5.78
CA CYS A 147 6.19 -3.57 -4.73
C CYS A 147 4.73 -4.00 -5.02
N GLN A 148 4.27 -3.76 -6.26
CA GLN A 148 2.88 -3.99 -6.64
C GLN A 148 2.58 -5.48 -6.75
N PHE A 149 3.48 -6.23 -7.38
CA PHE A 149 3.39 -7.68 -7.48
C PHE A 149 3.37 -8.33 -6.09
N ASN A 150 4.22 -7.87 -5.17
CA ASN A 150 4.22 -8.35 -3.79
C ASN A 150 2.87 -8.15 -3.10
N LEU A 151 2.28 -6.96 -3.25
CA LEU A 151 0.95 -6.64 -2.71
C LEU A 151 -0.16 -7.45 -3.38
N ASP A 152 -0.08 -7.71 -4.69
CA ASP A 152 -1.08 -8.54 -5.38
C ASP A 152 -1.03 -10.00 -4.92
N ILE A 153 0.16 -10.57 -4.67
CA ILE A 153 0.29 -11.89 -4.06
C ILE A 153 -0.25 -11.87 -2.62
N ALA A 154 -0.04 -10.79 -1.87
CA ALA A 154 -0.57 -10.64 -0.54
C ALA A 154 -2.11 -10.60 -0.53
N ILE A 155 -2.73 -9.84 -1.44
CA ILE A 155 -4.19 -9.78 -1.59
C ILE A 155 -4.74 -11.17 -1.95
N LYS A 156 -4.12 -11.90 -2.87
CA LYS A 156 -4.52 -13.29 -3.17
C LYS A 156 -4.48 -14.21 -1.95
N LYS A 157 -3.47 -14.05 -1.08
CA LYS A 157 -3.39 -14.81 0.18
C LYS A 157 -4.48 -14.39 1.16
N TYR A 158 -4.79 -13.09 1.23
CA TYR A 158 -5.89 -12.57 2.03
C TYR A 158 -7.24 -13.11 1.56
N ASP A 159 -7.51 -13.09 0.26
CA ASP A 159 -8.77 -13.61 -0.29
C ASP A 159 -8.97 -15.09 0.04
N ALA A 160 -7.87 -15.86 0.06
CA ALA A 160 -7.91 -17.28 0.38
C ALA A 160 -8.06 -17.59 1.88
N ARG A 161 -7.50 -16.77 2.78
CA ARG A 161 -7.28 -17.15 4.20
C ARG A 161 -7.47 -16.02 5.22
N GLY A 162 -7.96 -14.86 4.79
CA GLY A 162 -7.91 -13.62 5.57
C GLY A 162 -6.47 -13.27 5.98
N PHE A 163 -6.32 -12.62 7.13
CA PHE A 163 -5.00 -12.21 7.63
C PHE A 163 -4.18 -13.30 8.34
N GLN A 164 -4.66 -14.54 8.40
CA GLN A 164 -3.98 -15.66 9.06
C GLN A 164 -2.56 -15.98 8.55
N PRO A 165 -2.21 -15.74 7.27
CA PRO A 165 -0.84 -15.98 6.80
C PRO A 165 0.25 -15.12 7.47
N TRP A 166 -0.12 -13.99 8.09
CA TRP A 166 0.85 -13.08 8.70
C TRP A 166 0.96 -13.32 10.21
N TYR A 167 2.17 -13.61 10.66
CA TYR A 167 2.43 -13.80 12.08
C TYR A 167 2.19 -12.52 12.87
N ALA A 168 2.48 -11.35 12.27
CA ALA A 168 2.17 -10.06 12.88
C ALA A 168 0.68 -9.89 13.21
N TYR A 169 -0.22 -10.46 12.39
CA TYR A 169 -1.66 -10.47 12.66
C TYR A 169 -2.01 -11.44 13.79
N THR A 170 -1.60 -12.70 13.67
CA THR A 170 -1.99 -13.76 14.61
C THR A 170 -1.45 -13.54 16.02
N LYS A 171 -0.33 -12.83 16.19
CA LYS A 171 0.20 -12.42 17.50
C LYS A 171 -0.22 -11.02 17.94
N GLY A 172 -0.98 -10.30 17.12
CA GLY A 172 -1.45 -8.95 17.46
C GLY A 172 -0.36 -7.87 17.44
N ALA A 173 0.83 -8.15 16.88
CA ALA A 173 1.91 -7.17 16.77
C ALA A 173 1.51 -5.95 15.92
N TYR A 174 0.56 -6.13 14.99
CA TYR A 174 -0.01 -5.04 14.19
C TYR A 174 -0.84 -4.03 15.00
N LYS A 175 -1.38 -4.41 16.15
CA LYS A 175 -2.34 -3.58 16.90
C LYS A 175 -1.77 -2.24 17.35
N LYS A 176 -0.46 -2.16 17.60
CA LYS A 176 0.22 -0.89 17.96
C LYS A 176 0.25 0.13 16.82
N PHE A 177 -0.10 -0.28 15.61
CA PHE A 177 -0.19 0.57 14.42
C PHE A 177 -1.65 0.85 14.00
N LEU A 178 -2.63 0.33 14.76
CA LEU A 178 -4.02 0.72 14.65
C LEU A 178 -4.24 1.88 15.62
N ASN A 179 -4.65 3.03 15.08
CA ASN A 179 -5.06 4.19 15.87
C ASN A 179 -6.52 4.03 16.32
#